data_AF-A0A524CMI5-F1
#
_entry.id   AF-A0A524CMI5-F1
#
_cell.length_a   1.000
_cell.length_b   1.000
_cell.length_c   1.000
_cell.angle_alpha   90.00
_cell.angle_beta   90.00
_cell.angle_gamma   90.00
#
_symmetry.space_group_name_H-M   'P 1'
#
loop_
_entity.id
_entity.type
_entity.pdbx_description
1 polymer ?
#
loop_
_entity_poly.entity_id
_entity_poly.type
_entity_poly.pdbx_seq_one_letter_code
_entity_poly.pdbx_strand_id
1 'polypeptide(L)'
;MPGNENSKLVVELKTCNRCGNAFMIKKGEDLDELICDNCIKLEQRKRALQIGVMDQVIEVENKMEDSIKEMKNELTVARGTFNKQFFLEKIKRRAQCLQKSIDLIEKIEDTNEEKYIDDYKDLFQRMKKDIS
;
A
#
# COMPACT_ATOMS: atom_id res chain seq x y z
N MET A 1 40.09 9.37 40.90
CA MET A 1 40.76 9.03 39.62
C MET A 1 40.97 7.51 39.59
N PRO A 2 40.84 6.82 38.44
CA PRO A 2 41.04 7.25 37.04
C PRO A 2 39.69 7.48 36.32
N GLY A 3 39.53 8.29 35.28
CA GLY A 3 40.45 8.65 34.21
C GLY A 3 40.16 7.75 33.01
N ASN A 4 39.11 8.04 32.23
CA ASN A 4 39.04 7.52 30.87
C ASN A 4 38.83 8.67 29.89
N GLU A 5 39.83 8.79 29.05
CA GLU A 5 40.15 9.94 28.24
C GLU A 5 39.21 10.01 27.05
N ASN A 6 38.60 11.17 26.84
CA ASN A 6 38.61 11.85 25.56
C ASN A 6 38.39 10.96 24.31
N SER A 7 37.34 10.14 24.27
CA SER A 7 36.85 9.54 23.03
C SER A 7 36.25 10.64 22.16
N LYS A 8 37.09 11.53 21.63
CA LYS A 8 36.71 12.50 20.59
C LYS A 8 36.11 11.67 19.46
N LEU A 9 34.79 11.74 19.29
CA LEU A 9 34.11 11.18 18.13
C LEU A 9 34.73 11.84 16.89
N VAL A 10 35.66 11.15 16.25
CA VAL A 10 36.25 11.58 14.99
C VAL A 10 35.23 11.25 13.91
N VAL A 11 34.47 12.27 13.54
CA VAL A 11 33.43 12.20 12.50
C VAL A 11 33.90 12.94 11.26
N GLU A 12 33.53 12.42 10.09
CA GLU A 12 33.79 13.02 8.80
C GLU A 12 32.47 13.42 8.16
N LEU A 13 32.47 14.59 7.53
CA LEU A 13 31.31 15.07 6.81
C LEU A 13 31.35 14.49 5.38
N LYS A 14 30.43 13.60 5.05
CA LYS A 14 30.27 13.04 3.70
C LYS A 14 28.87 13.32 3.15
N THR A 15 28.73 13.32 1.83
CA THR A 15 27.46 13.54 1.15
C THR A 15 26.65 12.26 1.02
N CYS A 16 25.35 12.33 1.25
CA CYS A 16 24.43 11.22 1.00
C CYS A 16 24.28 10.94 -0.49
N ASN A 17 24.45 9.67 -0.90
CA ASN A 17 24.31 9.24 -2.29
C ASN A 17 22.88 9.44 -2.84
N ARG A 18 21.86 9.47 -1.97
CA ARG A 18 20.45 9.60 -2.38
C ARG A 18 19.94 11.03 -2.44
N CYS A 19 20.26 11.85 -1.44
CA CYS A 19 19.70 13.21 -1.33
C CYS A 19 20.74 14.32 -1.49
N GLY A 20 22.03 13.98 -1.64
CA GLY A 20 23.12 14.95 -1.77
C GLY A 20 23.46 15.71 -0.48
N ASN A 21 22.64 15.61 0.57
CA ASN A 21 22.88 16.31 1.83
C ASN A 21 24.09 15.74 2.57
N ALA A 22 24.91 16.63 3.10
CA ALA A 22 26.04 16.28 3.94
C ALA A 22 25.57 15.78 5.31
N PHE A 23 26.18 14.69 5.79
CA PHE A 23 25.92 14.10 7.11
C PHE A 23 27.21 13.57 7.73
N MET A 24 27.21 13.44 9.05
CA MET A 24 28.38 13.00 9.82
C MET A 24 28.44 11.47 9.88
N ILE A 25 29.59 10.90 9.51
CA ILE A 25 29.88 9.47 9.55
C ILE A 25 31.11 9.25 10.45
N LYS A 26 31.22 8.09 11.11
CA LYS A 26 32.43 7.76 11.87
C LYS A 26 33.60 7.53 10.92
N LYS A 27 34.75 8.11 11.26
CA LYS A 27 35.98 7.95 10.47
C LYS A 27 36.36 6.46 10.41
N GLY A 28 36.49 5.92 9.20
CA GLY A 28 36.85 4.51 8.94
C GLY A 28 35.69 3.58 8.57
N GLU A 29 34.45 4.06 8.50
CA GLU A 29 33.34 3.31 7.88
C GLU A 29 33.42 3.43 6.35
N ASP A 30 33.95 2.40 5.68
CA ASP A 30 33.80 2.21 4.23
C ASP A 30 32.47 1.50 3.98
N LEU A 31 31.41 2.29 3.83
CA LEU A 31 30.13 1.82 3.32
C LEU A 31 30.09 2.09 1.82
N ASP A 32 29.84 1.05 1.02
CA ASP A 32 29.69 1.13 -0.45
C ASP A 32 28.59 2.15 -0.85
N GLU A 33 27.56 2.31 -0.01
CA GLU A 33 26.54 3.34 -0.15
C GLU A 33 26.40 4.18 1.11
N LEU A 34 26.75 5.46 1.01
CA LEU A 34 26.58 6.44 2.08
C LEU A 34 25.16 7.01 2.04
N ILE A 35 24.25 6.43 2.82
CA ILE A 35 22.86 6.88 2.93
C ILE A 35 22.65 7.52 4.30
N CYS A 36 22.14 8.75 4.34
CA CYS A 36 21.87 9.43 5.60
C CYS A 36 20.63 8.83 6.32
N ASP A 37 20.61 8.96 7.65
CA ASP A 37 19.52 8.48 8.52
C ASP A 37 18.13 8.92 8.06
N ASN A 38 18.02 10.13 7.52
CA ASN A 38 16.74 10.65 7.03
C ASN A 38 16.24 9.86 5.81
N CYS A 39 17.12 9.49 4.88
CA CYS A 39 16.75 8.66 3.73
C CYS A 39 16.35 7.25 4.17
N ILE A 40 17.05 6.68 5.16
CA ILE A 40 16.71 5.37 5.74
C ILE A 40 15.32 5.42 6.40
N LYS A 41 15.07 6.41 7.27
CA LYS A 41 13.78 6.61 7.94
C LYS A 41 12.64 6.85 6.94
N LEU A 42 12.88 7.62 5.88
CA LEU A 42 11.90 7.84 4.81
C LEU A 42 11.54 6.54 4.09
N GLU A 43 12.53 5.70 3.78
CA GLU A 43 12.27 4.41 3.12
C GLU A 43 11.51 3.44 4.05
N GLN A 44 11.91 3.36 5.33
CA GLN A 44 11.19 2.57 6.32
C GLN A 44 9.73 3.03 6.46
N ARG A 45 9.49 4.34 6.51
CA ARG A 45 8.14 4.90 6.57
C ARG A 45 7.34 4.62 5.30
N LYS A 46 7.97 4.69 4.12
CA LYS A 46 7.34 4.34 2.84
C LYS A 46 6.88 2.88 2.85
N ARG A 47 7.75 1.94 3.28
CA ARG A 47 7.39 0.51 3.40
C ARG A 47 6.25 0.28 4.39
N ALA A 48 6.32 0.91 5.56
CA ALA A 48 5.25 0.78 6.56
C ALA A 48 3.90 1.31 6.06
N LEU A 49 3.90 2.44 5.34
CA LEU A 49 2.68 2.97 4.70
C LEU A 49 2.17 2.04 3.59
N GLN A 50 3.06 1.45 2.79
CA GLN A 50 2.67 0.48 1.76
C GLN A 50 2.00 -0.76 2.38
N ILE A 51 2.58 -1.34 3.42
CA ILE A 51 2.02 -2.49 4.13
C ILE A 51 0.62 -2.16 4.67
N GLY A 52 0.46 -1.02 5.38
CA GLY A 52 -0.82 -0.64 5.94
C GLY A 52 -1.90 -0.35 4.89
N VAL A 53 -1.52 0.15 3.71
CA VAL A 53 -2.45 0.32 2.58
C VAL A 53 -2.84 -1.03 1.98
N MET A 54 -1.90 -1.96 1.84
CA MET A 54 -2.18 -3.32 1.33
C MET A 54 -3.15 -4.07 2.26
N ASP A 55 -2.97 -3.97 3.58
CA ASP A 55 -3.87 -4.60 4.55
C ASP A 55 -5.31 -4.07 4.42
N GLN A 56 -5.47 -2.75 4.24
CA GLN A 56 -6.79 -2.14 4.01
C GLN A 56 -7.42 -2.55 2.69
N VAL A 57 -6.61 -2.74 1.64
CA VAL A 57 -7.09 -3.24 0.34
C VAL A 57 -7.63 -4.65 0.49
N ILE A 58 -6.84 -5.54 1.07
CA ILE A 58 -7.19 -6.95 1.29
C ILE A 58 -8.47 -7.06 2.13
N GLU A 59 -8.59 -6.25 3.19
CA GLU A 59 -9.78 -6.25 4.04
C GLU A 59 -11.06 -5.89 3.25
N VAL A 60 -11.00 -4.86 2.40
CA VAL A 60 -12.14 -4.41 1.59
C VAL A 60 -12.50 -5.45 0.55
N GLU A 61 -11.52 -6.04 -0.13
CA GLU A 61 -11.74 -7.09 -1.13
C GLU A 61 -12.38 -8.34 -0.50
N ASN A 62 -11.87 -8.80 0.64
CA ASN A 62 -12.44 -9.93 1.40
C ASN A 62 -13.91 -9.66 1.80
N LYS A 63 -14.21 -8.46 2.33
CA LYS A 63 -15.60 -8.09 2.66
C LYS A 63 -16.50 -8.08 1.42
N MET A 64 -15.96 -7.69 0.27
CA MET A 64 -16.70 -7.68 -1.00
C MET A 64 -17.03 -9.10 -1.45
N GLU A 65 -16.07 -10.01 -1.35
CA GLU A 65 -16.28 -11.44 -1.64
C GLU A 65 -17.31 -12.07 -0.71
N ASP A 66 -17.20 -11.83 0.59
CA ASP A 66 -18.13 -12.38 1.57
C ASP A 66 -19.54 -11.85 1.34
N SER A 67 -19.69 -10.57 1.04
CA SER A 67 -21.00 -10.03 0.71
C SER A 67 -21.54 -10.56 -0.63
N ILE A 68 -20.69 -10.91 -1.61
CA ILE A 68 -21.14 -11.65 -2.80
C ILE A 68 -21.63 -13.05 -2.43
N LYS A 69 -20.94 -13.77 -1.53
CA LYS A 69 -21.37 -15.11 -1.07
C LYS A 69 -22.73 -15.04 -0.36
N GLU A 70 -22.93 -14.06 0.51
CA GLU A 70 -24.21 -13.82 1.19
C GLU A 70 -25.34 -13.57 0.19
N MET A 71 -25.15 -12.65 -0.78
CA MET A 71 -26.16 -12.38 -1.79
C MET A 71 -26.48 -13.60 -2.68
N LYS A 72 -25.50 -14.47 -2.95
CA LYS A 72 -25.72 -15.74 -3.67
C LYS A 72 -26.59 -16.69 -2.85
N ASN A 73 -26.38 -16.77 -1.54
CA ASN A 73 -27.22 -17.56 -0.65
C ASN A 73 -28.64 -17.01 -0.63
N GLU A 74 -28.81 -15.69 -0.51
CA GLU A 74 -30.12 -15.03 -0.56
C GLU A 74 -30.84 -15.26 -1.90
N LEU A 75 -30.11 -15.24 -3.02
CA LEU A 75 -30.64 -15.57 -4.35
C LEU A 75 -31.24 -16.98 -4.44
N THR A 76 -30.65 -17.92 -3.72
CA THR A 76 -31.09 -19.33 -3.69
C THR A 76 -32.44 -19.46 -2.97
N VAL A 77 -32.68 -18.63 -1.95
CA VAL A 77 -33.90 -18.67 -1.11
C VAL A 77 -34.95 -17.64 -1.57
N ALA A 78 -34.54 -16.61 -2.32
CA ALA A 78 -35.39 -15.51 -2.76
C ALA A 78 -36.57 -15.99 -3.62
N ARG A 79 -37.79 -15.59 -3.21
CA ARG A 79 -39.02 -15.77 -3.99
C ARG A 79 -39.34 -14.47 -4.75
N GLY A 80 -39.74 -14.61 -6.01
CA GLY A 80 -40.07 -13.49 -6.90
C GLY A 80 -38.90 -13.05 -7.81
N THR A 81 -39.23 -12.71 -9.06
CA THR A 81 -38.26 -12.31 -10.11
C THR A 81 -37.55 -10.99 -9.80
N PHE A 82 -38.26 -10.01 -9.23
CA PHE A 82 -37.70 -8.71 -8.88
C PHE A 82 -36.55 -8.81 -7.87
N ASN A 83 -36.76 -9.56 -6.78
CA ASN A 83 -35.75 -9.75 -5.73
C ASN A 83 -34.50 -10.46 -6.28
N LYS A 84 -34.68 -11.49 -7.12
CA LYS A 84 -33.57 -12.18 -7.78
C LYS A 84 -32.76 -11.24 -8.68
N GLN A 85 -33.44 -10.40 -9.46
CA GLN A 85 -32.79 -9.47 -10.37
C GLN A 85 -32.00 -8.39 -9.62
N PHE A 86 -32.55 -7.88 -8.52
CA PHE A 86 -31.87 -6.94 -7.63
C PHE A 86 -30.54 -7.52 -7.08
N PHE A 87 -30.56 -8.74 -6.55
CA PHE A 87 -29.34 -9.39 -6.04
C PHE A 87 -28.33 -9.70 -7.15
N LEU A 88 -28.80 -10.15 -8.33
CA LEU A 88 -27.93 -10.40 -9.48
C LEU A 88 -27.22 -9.13 -9.96
N GLU A 89 -27.92 -8.00 -10.00
CA GLU A 89 -27.32 -6.71 -10.37
C GLU A 89 -26.27 -6.27 -9.36
N LYS A 90 -26.55 -6.41 -8.05
CA LYS A 90 -25.56 -6.09 -7.00
C LYS A 90 -24.33 -6.99 -7.07
N ILE A 91 -24.51 -8.30 -7.24
CA ILE A 91 -23.40 -9.25 -7.42
C ILE A 91 -22.58 -8.86 -8.64
N LYS A 92 -23.22 -8.62 -9.78
CA LYS A 92 -22.54 -8.24 -11.03
C LYS A 92 -21.73 -6.96 -10.85
N ARG A 93 -22.30 -5.95 -10.21
CA ARG A 93 -21.59 -4.68 -9.95
C ARG A 93 -20.37 -4.88 -9.08
N ARG A 94 -20.47 -5.63 -7.97
CA ARG A 94 -19.33 -5.89 -7.07
C ARG A 94 -18.26 -6.75 -7.74
N ALA A 95 -18.64 -7.77 -8.50
CA ALA A 95 -17.71 -8.59 -9.27
C ALA A 95 -16.96 -7.76 -10.33
N GLN A 96 -17.64 -6.83 -11.01
CA GLN A 96 -17.00 -5.92 -11.96
C GLN A 96 -16.01 -4.96 -11.29
N CYS A 97 -16.31 -4.48 -10.08
CA CYS A 97 -15.37 -3.65 -9.32
C CYS A 97 -14.10 -4.44 -8.95
N LEU A 98 -14.25 -5.69 -8.48
CA LEU A 98 -13.11 -6.56 -8.17
C LEU A 98 -12.27 -6.84 -9.41
N GLN A 99 -12.90 -7.17 -10.55
CA GLN A 99 -12.15 -7.38 -11.80
C GLN A 99 -11.35 -6.13 -12.20
N LYS A 100 -11.95 -4.94 -12.12
CA LYS A 100 -11.24 -3.69 -12.41
C LYS A 100 -10.11 -3.40 -11.42
N SER A 101 -10.23 -3.84 -10.16
CA SER A 101 -9.17 -3.73 -9.15
C SER A 101 -7.93 -4.47 -9.64
N ILE A 102 -8.11 -5.73 -10.04
CA ILE A 102 -7.05 -6.60 -10.56
C ILE A 102 -6.43 -6.00 -11.83
N ASP A 103 -7.26 -5.62 -12.82
CA ASP A 103 -6.77 -5.07 -14.09
C ASP A 103 -5.93 -3.78 -13.89
N LEU A 104 -6.28 -2.95 -12.91
CA LEU A 104 -5.54 -1.73 -12.61
C LEU A 104 -4.22 -2.03 -11.89
N ILE A 105 -4.20 -3.01 -10.98
CA ILE A 105 -2.97 -3.45 -10.32
C ILE A 105 -1.98 -3.99 -11.36
N GLU A 106 -2.42 -4.87 -12.26
CA GLU A 106 -1.58 -5.41 -13.34
C GLU A 106 -1.00 -4.27 -14.20
N LYS A 107 -1.81 -3.27 -14.58
CA LYS A 107 -1.32 -2.11 -15.34
C LYS A 107 -0.34 -1.24 -14.56
N ILE A 108 -0.53 -1.08 -13.25
CA ILE A 108 0.41 -0.33 -12.40
C ILE A 108 1.74 -1.06 -12.35
N GLU A 109 1.73 -2.39 -12.22
CA GLU A 109 2.96 -3.20 -12.22
C GLU A 109 3.69 -3.14 -13.58
N ASP A 110 2.95 -3.18 -14.69
CA ASP A 110 3.52 -3.19 -16.03
C ASP A 110 4.07 -1.82 -16.47
N THR A 111 3.36 -0.73 -16.13
CA THR A 111 3.63 0.61 -16.71
C THR A 111 4.18 1.61 -15.70
N ASN A 112 3.92 1.41 -14.40
CA ASN A 112 4.21 2.36 -13.33
C ASN A 112 3.70 3.80 -13.64
N GLU A 113 2.64 3.93 -14.44
CA GLU A 113 2.02 5.22 -14.78
C GLU A 113 1.15 5.74 -13.63
N GLU A 114 1.34 7.01 -13.27
CA GLU A 114 0.62 7.67 -12.17
C GLU A 114 -0.90 7.69 -12.38
N LYS A 115 -1.35 7.73 -13.63
CA LYS A 115 -2.77 7.68 -13.99
C LYS A 115 -3.48 6.42 -13.47
N TYR A 116 -2.89 5.24 -13.63
CA TYR A 116 -3.53 4.00 -13.19
C TYR A 116 -3.54 3.89 -11.66
N ILE A 117 -2.55 4.46 -11.00
CA ILE A 117 -2.52 4.57 -9.54
C ILE A 117 -3.68 5.43 -9.03
N ASP A 118 -3.94 6.57 -9.70
CA ASP A 118 -5.06 7.44 -9.33
C ASP A 118 -6.42 6.82 -9.65
N ASP A 119 -6.56 6.17 -10.82
CA ASP A 119 -7.75 5.40 -11.17
C ASP A 119 -8.04 4.29 -10.13
N TYR A 120 -7.00 3.63 -9.63
CA TYR A 120 -7.11 2.60 -8.59
C TYR A 120 -7.55 3.18 -7.24
N LYS A 121 -6.98 4.32 -6.81
CA LYS A 121 -7.41 5.01 -5.58
C LYS A 121 -8.90 5.38 -5.64
N ASP A 122 -9.35 5.92 -6.76
CA ASP A 122 -10.75 6.28 -6.96
C ASP A 122 -11.67 5.06 -6.92
N LEU A 123 -11.26 3.97 -7.56
CA LEU A 123 -11.98 2.70 -7.50
C LEU A 123 -12.08 2.19 -6.05
N PHE A 124 -10.97 2.20 -5.32
CA PHE A 124 -10.92 1.75 -3.93
C PHE A 124 -11.87 2.55 -3.02
N GLN A 125 -11.95 3.87 -3.20
CA GLN A 125 -12.89 4.70 -2.45
C GLN A 125 -14.35 4.35 -2.77
N ARG A 126 -14.66 4.00 -4.02
CA ARG A 126 -16.00 3.52 -4.40
C ARG A 126 -16.29 2.16 -3.79
N MET A 127 -15.31 1.25 -3.78
CA MET A 127 -15.47 -0.08 -3.17
C MET A 127 -15.80 0.03 -1.68
N LYS A 128 -15.12 0.91 -0.95
CA LYS A 128 -15.45 1.19 0.46
C LYS A 128 -16.91 1.65 0.66
N LYS A 129 -17.41 2.53 -0.22
CA LYS A 129 -18.79 3.03 -0.15
C LYS A 129 -19.84 1.98 -0.50
N ASP A 130 -19.53 1.04 -1.39
CA ASP A 130 -20.46 -0.01 -1.80
C ASP A 130 -20.59 -1.17 -0.78
N ILE A 131 -19.70 -1.21 0.22
CA ILE A 131 -19.67 -2.18 1.33
C ILE A 131 -20.15 -1.56 2.66
N SER A 132 -19.96 -0.25 2.87
CA SER A 132 -20.42 0.46 4.08
C SER A 132 -21.93 0.68 4.07
#